data_AF-A0A1Y3X4X8-F1
#
_entry.id   AF-A0A1Y3X4X8-F1
#
_cell.length_a   1.000
_cell.length_b   1.000
_cell.length_c   1.000
_cell.angle_alpha   90.00
_cell.angle_beta   90.00
_cell.angle_gamma   90.00
#
_symmetry.space_group_name_H-M   'P 1'
#
loop_
_entity.id
_entity.type
_entity.pdbx_description
1 polymer ?
#
loop_
_entity_poly.entity_id
_entity_poly.type
_entity_poly.pdbx_seq_one_letter_code
_entity_poly.pdbx_strand_id
1 'polypeptide(L)'
;MTNGKNKIEAIFSERNIDEDCDTIARLLSPYREVVRELLIQGNYAKAVTILLEVLESLTYHFVEDEHYNYFDDMYSPDYVCQDMMEAIISSIKSGNFPAAELQRLKDGLEKLKHTEAYKDYSVPYVLDVWEKFQR
;
A
#
# COMPACT_ATOMS: atom_id res chain seq x y z
N MET A 1 -15.96 -5.46 8.82
CA MET A 1 -15.13 -5.61 7.61
C MET A 1 -15.95 -5.15 6.42
N THR A 2 -15.48 -4.12 5.72
CA THR A 2 -16.04 -3.66 4.44
C THR A 2 -15.81 -4.74 3.38
N ASN A 3 -16.70 -4.84 2.39
CA ASN A 3 -16.59 -5.80 1.27
C ASN A 3 -15.32 -5.59 0.41
N GLY A 4 -14.61 -4.46 0.59
CA GLY A 4 -13.32 -4.15 -0.05
C GLY A 4 -12.15 -4.90 0.59
N LYS A 5 -12.01 -4.83 1.93
CA LYS A 5 -10.92 -5.49 2.66
C LYS A 5 -10.86 -6.99 2.39
N ASN A 6 -12.00 -7.69 2.42
CA ASN A 6 -12.05 -9.14 2.12
C ASN A 6 -11.52 -9.51 0.72
N LYS A 7 -11.64 -8.61 -0.28
CA LYS A 7 -11.10 -8.85 -1.62
C LYS A 7 -9.60 -8.61 -1.67
N ILE A 8 -9.11 -7.62 -0.93
CA ILE A 8 -7.69 -7.34 -0.78
C ILE A 8 -7.00 -8.51 -0.08
N GLU A 9 -7.54 -9.01 1.04
CA GLU A 9 -6.97 -10.18 1.72
C GLU A 9 -6.86 -11.40 0.80
N ALA A 10 -7.86 -11.64 -0.07
CA ALA A 10 -7.84 -12.76 -1.01
C ALA A 10 -6.73 -12.65 -2.08
N ILE A 11 -6.17 -11.46 -2.30
CA ILE A 11 -5.02 -11.23 -3.19
C ILE A 11 -3.73 -11.68 -2.52
N PHE A 12 -3.58 -11.43 -1.22
CA PHE A 12 -2.40 -11.81 -0.46
C PHE A 12 -2.40 -13.27 0.02
N SER A 13 -3.44 -14.06 -0.33
CA SER A 13 -3.50 -15.49 -0.02
C SER A 13 -2.23 -16.23 -0.47
N GLU A 14 -1.70 -17.10 0.40
CA GLU A 14 -0.55 -17.99 0.14
C GLU A 14 -0.53 -18.66 -1.24
N ARG A 15 -1.71 -19.01 -1.78
CA ARG A 15 -1.85 -19.63 -3.12
C ARG A 15 -1.37 -18.74 -4.29
N ASN A 16 -1.19 -17.46 -4.04
CA ASN A 16 -0.75 -16.46 -5.00
C ASN A 16 0.73 -16.11 -4.83
N ILE A 17 1.45 -16.75 -3.90
CA ILE A 17 2.88 -16.54 -3.72
C ILE A 17 3.64 -17.32 -4.80
N ASP A 18 4.30 -16.58 -5.67
CA ASP A 18 5.25 -17.05 -6.68
C ASP A 18 6.58 -16.30 -6.52
N GLU A 19 7.55 -16.59 -7.40
CA GLU A 19 8.82 -15.85 -7.46
C GLU A 19 8.54 -14.34 -7.55
N ASP A 20 9.19 -13.57 -6.68
CA ASP A 20 9.03 -12.12 -6.50
C ASP A 20 7.63 -11.65 -6.07
N CYS A 21 6.71 -12.57 -5.78
CA CYS A 21 5.29 -12.31 -5.54
C CYS A 21 4.60 -11.56 -6.70
N ASP A 22 4.99 -11.88 -7.94
CA ASP A 22 4.46 -11.30 -9.17
C ASP A 22 2.94 -11.49 -9.35
N THR A 23 2.39 -12.63 -8.94
CA THR A 23 0.94 -12.85 -8.99
C THR A 23 0.20 -11.87 -8.07
N ILE A 24 0.70 -11.64 -6.86
CA ILE A 24 0.13 -10.65 -5.93
C ILE A 24 0.21 -9.26 -6.56
N ALA A 25 1.36 -8.87 -7.11
CA ALA A 25 1.56 -7.57 -7.74
C ALA A 25 0.58 -7.35 -8.92
N ARG A 26 0.44 -8.34 -9.79
CA ARG A 26 -0.51 -8.32 -10.92
C ARG A 26 -1.96 -8.19 -10.45
N LEU A 27 -2.33 -8.86 -9.36
CA LEU A 27 -3.67 -8.79 -8.78
C LEU A 27 -3.94 -7.46 -8.06
N LEU A 28 -2.91 -6.79 -7.51
CA LEU A 28 -3.01 -5.45 -6.94
C LEU A 28 -3.08 -4.35 -8.01
N SER A 29 -2.53 -4.57 -9.21
CA SER A 29 -2.47 -3.56 -10.28
C SER A 29 -3.81 -2.85 -10.58
N PRO A 30 -4.97 -3.52 -10.61
CA PRO A 30 -6.26 -2.83 -10.77
C PRO A 30 -6.56 -1.82 -9.64
N TYR A 31 -6.13 -2.08 -8.41
CA TYR A 31 -6.32 -1.14 -7.29
C TYR A 31 -5.50 0.12 -7.48
N ARG A 32 -4.31 0.02 -8.08
CA ARG A 32 -3.51 1.19 -8.46
C ARG A 32 -4.27 2.12 -9.41
N GLU A 33 -4.88 1.57 -10.46
CA GLU A 33 -5.67 2.38 -11.39
C GLU A 33 -6.92 2.98 -10.72
N VAL A 34 -7.61 2.20 -9.88
CA VAL A 34 -8.75 2.70 -9.10
C VAL A 34 -8.36 3.87 -8.19
N VAL A 35 -7.21 3.80 -7.49
CA VAL A 35 -6.71 4.91 -6.66
C VAL A 35 -6.50 6.16 -7.51
N ARG A 36 -5.86 6.05 -8.68
CA ARG A 36 -5.65 7.18 -9.60
C ARG A 36 -6.96 7.81 -10.06
N GLU A 37 -7.93 6.99 -10.47
CA GLU A 37 -9.26 7.47 -10.90
C GLU A 37 -10.00 8.18 -9.78
N LEU A 38 -9.96 7.63 -8.56
CA LEU A 38 -10.60 8.24 -7.40
C LEU A 38 -10.00 9.61 -7.07
N LEU A 39 -8.68 9.75 -7.18
CA LEU A 39 -8.01 11.04 -6.98
C LEU A 39 -8.44 12.07 -8.05
N ILE A 40 -8.52 11.67 -9.32
CA ILE A 40 -9.01 12.53 -10.41
C ILE A 40 -10.46 13.00 -10.15
N GLN A 41 -11.29 12.12 -9.60
CA GLN A 41 -12.67 12.42 -9.24
C GLN A 41 -12.82 13.22 -7.93
N GLY A 42 -11.73 13.50 -7.21
CA GLY A 42 -11.75 14.16 -5.90
C GLY A 42 -12.25 13.27 -4.76
N ASN A 43 -12.33 11.96 -4.95
CA ASN A 43 -12.73 10.99 -3.93
C ASN A 43 -11.53 10.53 -3.08
N TYR A 44 -10.91 11.48 -2.39
CA TYR A 44 -9.70 11.27 -1.59
C TYR A 44 -9.92 10.27 -0.45
N ALA A 45 -11.10 10.31 0.18
CA ALA A 45 -11.43 9.40 1.27
C ALA A 45 -11.38 7.94 0.82
N LYS A 46 -11.93 7.62 -0.34
CA LYS A 46 -11.89 6.23 -0.83
C LYS A 46 -10.48 5.84 -1.31
N ALA A 47 -9.75 6.76 -1.94
CA ALA A 47 -8.36 6.52 -2.35
C ALA A 47 -7.45 6.19 -1.16
N VAL A 48 -7.50 6.99 -0.09
CA VAL A 48 -6.74 6.76 1.15
C VAL A 48 -7.16 5.45 1.82
N THR A 49 -8.45 5.12 1.86
CA THR A 49 -8.91 3.85 2.43
C THR A 49 -8.32 2.65 1.68
N ILE A 50 -8.35 2.66 0.35
CA ILE A 50 -7.80 1.55 -0.45
C ILE A 50 -6.30 1.40 -0.21
N LEU A 51 -5.54 2.49 -0.25
CA LEU A 51 -4.10 2.42 0.02
C LEU A 51 -3.82 1.82 1.40
N LEU A 52 -4.49 2.32 2.44
CA LEU A 52 -4.26 1.81 3.80
C LEU A 52 -4.67 0.35 3.95
N GLU A 53 -5.80 -0.08 3.38
CA GLU A 53 -6.21 -1.49 3.40
C GLU A 53 -5.18 -2.38 2.70
N VAL A 54 -4.64 -1.96 1.55
CA VAL A 54 -3.58 -2.71 0.85
C VAL A 54 -2.29 -2.79 1.67
N LEU A 55 -1.84 -1.68 2.25
CA LEU A 55 -0.60 -1.66 3.04
C LEU A 55 -0.73 -2.48 4.33
N GLU A 56 -1.89 -2.42 5.00
CA GLU A 56 -2.18 -3.25 6.17
C GLU A 56 -2.08 -4.75 5.82
N SER A 57 -2.76 -5.19 4.76
CA SER A 57 -2.69 -6.58 4.30
C SER A 57 -1.27 -6.97 3.89
N LEU A 58 -0.56 -6.09 3.15
CA LEU A 58 0.82 -6.35 2.75
C LEU A 58 1.72 -6.57 3.97
N THR A 59 1.68 -5.68 4.97
CA THR A 59 2.51 -5.84 6.18
C THR A 59 2.20 -7.10 6.98
N TYR A 60 0.92 -7.49 7.03
CA TYR A 60 0.50 -8.70 7.73
C TYR A 60 1.02 -9.95 7.03
N HIS A 61 0.67 -10.11 5.75
CA HIS A 61 1.01 -11.31 4.98
C HIS A 61 2.51 -11.41 4.67
N PHE A 62 3.21 -10.29 4.58
CA PHE A 62 4.67 -10.30 4.39
C PHE A 62 5.39 -11.11 5.48
N VAL A 63 4.92 -10.99 6.73
CA VAL A 63 5.49 -11.73 7.87
C VAL A 63 4.77 -13.06 8.07
N GLU A 64 3.44 -13.05 8.14
CA GLU A 64 2.65 -14.24 8.47
C GLU A 64 2.83 -15.36 7.45
N ASP A 65 2.85 -15.01 6.16
CA ASP A 65 2.96 -15.97 5.05
C ASP A 65 4.42 -16.04 4.52
N GLU A 66 5.36 -15.45 5.26
CA GLU A 66 6.81 -15.47 5.01
C GLU A 66 7.22 -15.05 3.59
N HIS A 67 6.64 -13.98 3.04
CA HIS A 67 6.93 -13.52 1.68
C HIS A 67 8.42 -13.25 1.44
N TYR A 68 9.17 -12.90 2.50
CA TYR A 68 10.62 -12.71 2.47
C TYR A 68 11.42 -13.95 2.03
N ASN A 69 10.81 -15.14 1.95
CA ASN A 69 11.43 -16.35 1.43
C ASN A 69 11.30 -16.51 -0.10
N TYR A 70 10.57 -15.61 -0.78
CA TYR A 70 10.16 -15.79 -2.18
C TYR A 70 10.71 -14.74 -3.15
N PHE A 71 11.63 -13.88 -2.68
CA PHE A 71 12.36 -12.92 -3.51
C PHE A 71 13.80 -12.77 -2.99
N ASP A 72 14.74 -12.39 -3.85
CA ASP A 72 16.13 -12.14 -3.46
C ASP A 72 16.47 -10.64 -3.34
N ASP A 73 16.00 -9.81 -4.27
CA ASP A 73 16.17 -8.37 -4.26
C ASP A 73 14.89 -7.58 -4.59
N MET A 74 13.91 -8.22 -5.25
CA MET A 74 12.74 -7.56 -5.81
C MET A 74 11.43 -8.09 -5.23
N TYR A 75 10.81 -7.32 -4.33
CA TYR A 75 9.45 -7.61 -3.86
C TYR A 75 8.41 -6.85 -4.70
N SER A 76 7.88 -7.50 -5.75
CA SER A 76 6.98 -6.88 -6.76
C SER A 76 5.75 -6.15 -6.19
N PRO A 77 5.05 -6.64 -5.13
CA PRO A 77 3.92 -5.92 -4.54
C PRO A 77 4.25 -4.52 -4.04
N ASP A 78 5.49 -4.27 -3.60
CA ASP A 78 5.89 -2.99 -3.03
C ASP A 78 5.94 -1.88 -4.09
N TYR A 79 6.33 -2.21 -5.32
CA TYR A 79 6.32 -1.27 -6.46
C TYR A 79 4.90 -0.80 -6.80
N VAL A 80 3.92 -1.72 -6.73
CA VAL A 80 2.51 -1.37 -6.95
C VAL A 80 2.01 -0.42 -5.86
N CYS A 81 2.44 -0.65 -4.61
CA CYS A 81 2.11 0.22 -3.48
C CYS A 81 2.80 1.59 -3.58
N GLN A 82 4.05 1.63 -4.06
CA GLN A 82 4.77 2.86 -4.35
C GLN A 82 4.03 3.71 -5.39
N ASP A 83 3.60 3.13 -6.50
CA ASP A 83 2.82 3.84 -7.53
C ASP A 83 1.55 4.49 -6.95
N MET A 84 0.87 3.80 -6.04
CA MET A 84 -0.31 4.34 -5.36
C MET A 84 0.04 5.51 -4.43
N MET A 85 1.12 5.38 -3.66
CA MET A 85 1.60 6.47 -2.79
C MET A 85 2.04 7.69 -3.60
N GLU A 86 2.76 7.51 -4.70
CA GLU A 86 3.21 8.60 -5.57
C GLU A 86 2.04 9.36 -6.20
N ALA A 87 0.95 8.66 -6.55
CA ALA A 87 -0.29 9.29 -7.01
C ALA A 87 -0.92 10.16 -5.91
N ILE A 88 -0.96 9.67 -4.67
CA ILE A 88 -1.43 10.44 -3.51
C ILE A 88 -0.54 11.66 -3.25
N ILE A 89 0.78 11.49 -3.24
CA ILE A 89 1.74 12.59 -3.04
C ILE A 89 1.58 13.66 -4.11
N SER A 90 1.43 13.25 -5.39
CA SER A 90 1.15 14.15 -6.50
C SER A 90 -0.12 14.97 -6.27
N SER A 91 -1.17 14.31 -5.76
CA SER A 91 -2.43 14.98 -5.40
C SER A 91 -2.32 15.91 -4.19
N ILE A 92 -1.46 15.60 -3.21
CA ILE A 92 -1.16 16.50 -2.09
C ILE A 92 -0.45 17.75 -2.60
N LYS A 93 0.56 17.58 -3.45
CA LYS A 93 1.33 18.68 -4.05
C LYS A 93 0.47 19.61 -4.90
N SER A 94 -0.61 19.11 -5.50
CA SER A 94 -1.55 19.94 -6.27
C SER A 94 -2.43 20.85 -5.39
N GLY A 95 -2.37 20.74 -4.06
CA GLY A 95 -3.04 21.65 -3.12
C GLY A 95 -4.52 21.38 -2.84
N ASN A 96 -5.11 20.36 -3.47
CA ASN A 96 -6.55 20.06 -3.35
C ASN A 96 -6.86 18.92 -2.35
N PHE A 97 -5.86 18.40 -1.66
CA PHE A 97 -6.01 17.24 -0.78
C PHE A 97 -6.60 17.63 0.58
N PRO A 98 -7.75 17.05 1.00
CA PRO A 98 -8.41 17.44 2.24
C PRO A 98 -7.54 17.16 3.47
N ALA A 99 -7.50 18.12 4.41
CA ALA A 99 -6.69 18.01 5.62
C ALA A 99 -7.06 16.79 6.49
N ALA A 100 -8.36 16.47 6.58
CA ALA A 100 -8.82 15.29 7.32
C ALA A 100 -8.29 13.98 6.72
N GLU A 101 -8.25 13.88 5.39
CA GLU A 101 -7.72 12.69 4.71
C GLU A 101 -6.21 12.61 4.80
N LEU A 102 -5.53 13.75 4.78
CA LEU A 102 -4.08 13.82 5.00
C LEU A 102 -3.72 13.35 6.41
N GLN A 103 -4.49 13.75 7.43
CA GLN A 103 -4.29 13.29 8.79
C GLN A 103 -4.54 11.79 8.90
N ARG A 104 -5.62 11.27 8.31
CA ARG A 104 -5.92 9.84 8.31
C ARG A 104 -4.84 9.01 7.63
N LEU A 105 -4.29 9.49 6.52
CA LEU A 105 -3.14 8.87 5.87
C LEU A 105 -1.94 8.82 6.82
N LYS A 106 -1.56 9.95 7.42
CA LYS A 106 -0.45 10.02 8.39
C LYS A 106 -0.61 9.03 9.53
N ASP A 107 -1.79 8.99 10.15
CA ASP A 107 -2.07 8.09 11.27
C ASP A 107 -1.99 6.62 10.85
N GLY A 108 -2.44 6.30 9.63
CA GLY A 108 -2.33 4.96 9.05
C GLY A 108 -0.87 4.55 8.81
N LEU A 109 -0.09 5.41 8.17
CA LEU A 109 1.34 5.15 7.92
C LEU A 109 2.15 5.04 9.21
N GLU A 110 1.86 5.87 10.22
CA GLU A 110 2.53 5.81 11.52
C GLU A 110 2.31 4.46 12.21
N LYS A 111 1.10 3.89 12.12
CA LYS A 111 0.82 2.54 12.65
C LYS A 111 1.69 1.48 11.97
N LEU A 112 1.88 1.57 10.66
CA LEU A 112 2.67 0.61 9.89
C LEU A 112 4.14 0.62 10.32
N LYS A 113 4.69 1.77 10.75
CA LYS A 113 6.06 1.85 11.28
C LYS A 113 6.29 1.01 12.54
N HIS A 114 5.22 0.59 13.21
CA HIS A 114 5.32 -0.24 14.40
C HIS A 114 5.19 -1.75 14.13
N THR A 115 4.89 -2.15 12.89
CA THR A 115 4.79 -3.55 12.47
C THR A 115 6.17 -4.22 12.43
N GLU A 116 6.19 -5.55 12.54
CA GLU A 116 7.39 -6.36 12.37
C GLU A 116 7.96 -6.22 10.95
N ALA A 117 7.09 -6.26 9.93
CA ALA A 117 7.46 -6.06 8.53
C ALA A 117 8.34 -4.81 8.35
N TYR A 118 7.97 -3.69 8.98
CA TYR A 118 8.77 -2.48 8.86
C TYR A 118 10.03 -2.48 9.73
N LYS A 119 9.91 -2.90 10.99
CA LYS A 119 11.05 -2.85 11.94
C LYS A 119 12.20 -3.76 11.55
N ASP A 120 11.86 -4.95 11.07
CA ASP A 120 12.84 -6.02 10.88
C ASP A 120 13.23 -6.17 9.41
N TYR A 121 12.34 -5.76 8.48
CA TYR A 121 12.55 -5.90 7.03
C TYR A 121 12.46 -4.60 6.24
N SER A 122 12.11 -3.47 6.87
CA SER A 122 11.91 -2.18 6.18
C SER A 122 10.81 -2.20 5.10
N VAL A 123 9.81 -3.10 5.23
CA VAL A 123 8.68 -3.23 4.30
C VAL A 123 7.39 -2.67 4.95
N PRO A 124 6.55 -1.90 4.22
CA PRO A 124 6.67 -1.52 2.82
C PRO A 124 7.58 -0.29 2.61
N TYR A 125 8.30 -0.26 1.49
CA TYR A 125 9.15 0.85 1.06
C TYR A 125 8.38 2.18 0.93
N VAL A 126 7.06 2.10 0.79
CA VAL A 126 6.14 3.25 0.81
C VAL A 126 6.37 4.18 2.01
N LEU A 127 6.78 3.66 3.17
CA LEU A 127 7.07 4.48 4.35
C LEU A 127 8.30 5.37 4.14
N ASP A 128 9.35 4.87 3.49
CA ASP A 128 10.53 5.68 3.12
C ASP A 128 10.20 6.75 2.09
N VAL A 129 9.36 6.41 1.10
CA VAL A 129 8.87 7.36 0.08
C VAL A 129 8.11 8.51 0.76
N TRP A 130 7.25 8.17 1.72
CA TRP A 130 6.51 9.15 2.50
C TRP A 130 7.44 10.04 3.35
N GLU A 131 8.40 9.46 4.07
CA GLU A 131 9.35 10.24 4.87
C GLU A 131 10.19 11.19 4.03
N LYS A 132 10.62 10.79 2.83
CA LYS A 132 11.33 11.67 1.89
C LYS A 132 10.45 12.82 1.42
N PHE A 133 9.16 12.60 1.22
CA PHE A 133 8.22 13.64 0.85
C PHE A 133 7.97 14.67 1.97
N GLN A 134 8.06 14.26 3.24
CA GLN A 134 7.85 15.16 4.38
C GLN A 134 9.02 16.10 4.67
N ARG A 135 10.19 15.87 4.07
CA ARG A 135 11.40 16.69 4.23
C ARG A 135 11.41 17.84 3.25
#